data_AF-A0A9D5AK53-F1
#
_entry.id   AF-A0A9D5AK53-F1
#
_cell.length_a   1.000
_cell.length_b   1.000
_cell.length_c   1.000
_cell.angle_alpha   90.00
_cell.angle_beta   90.00
_cell.angle_gamma   90.00
#
_symmetry.space_group_name_H-M   'P 1'
#
loop_
_entity.id
_entity.type
_entity.pdbx_description
1 polymer ?
#
loop_
_entity_poly.entity_id
_entity_poly.type
_entity_poly.pdbx_seq_one_letter_code
_entity_poly.pdbx_strand_id
1 'polypeptide(L)'
;MKISISYKTISLLYLLLIMVTLVKQVESTPCSSTFFSALVQLIPCRASVAPYSPIPPNDACCNALKALGQPCLCVLVNGPPISGVDRNMASQLPDKCISNFDPCEII
;
A
#
# COMPACT_ATOMS: atom_id res chain seq x y z
N MET A 1 -42.94 -12.31 26.72
CA MET A 1 -42.56 -11.32 25.70
C MET A 1 -42.62 -12.01 24.34
N LYS A 2 -43.72 -11.84 23.57
CA LYS A 2 -43.90 -12.46 22.25
C LYS A 2 -43.46 -11.46 21.20
N ILE A 3 -42.32 -11.74 20.58
CA ILE A 3 -41.69 -10.90 19.59
C ILE A 3 -42.38 -11.22 18.25
N SER A 4 -43.34 -10.38 17.86
CA SER A 4 -44.11 -10.49 16.61
C SER A 4 -43.26 -10.02 15.43
N ILE A 5 -42.32 -10.86 15.00
CA ILE A 5 -41.44 -10.55 13.88
C ILE A 5 -42.23 -10.75 12.58
N SER A 6 -42.47 -9.66 11.87
CA SER A 6 -43.09 -9.68 10.54
C SER A 6 -42.09 -10.20 9.50
N TYR A 7 -42.57 -10.87 8.45
CA TYR A 7 -41.69 -11.36 7.37
C TYR A 7 -40.87 -10.22 6.74
N LYS A 8 -41.41 -8.99 6.73
CA LYS A 8 -40.69 -7.78 6.29
C LYS A 8 -39.50 -7.48 7.19
N THR A 9 -39.64 -7.61 8.50
CA THR A 9 -38.54 -7.40 9.45
C THR A 9 -37.49 -8.50 9.36
N ILE A 10 -37.89 -9.75 9.08
CA ILE A 10 -36.94 -10.86 8.82
C ILE A 10 -36.14 -10.56 7.55
N SER A 11 -36.83 -10.17 6.47
CA SER A 11 -36.21 -9.85 5.19
C SER A 11 -35.20 -8.69 5.32
N LEU A 12 -35.58 -7.63 6.05
CA LEU A 12 -34.67 -6.50 6.32
C LEU A 12 -33.45 -6.90 7.15
N LEU A 13 -33.62 -7.72 8.19
CA LEU A 13 -32.52 -8.24 8.99
C LEU A 13 -31.56 -9.09 8.17
N TYR A 14 -32.11 -9.96 7.30
CA TYR A 14 -31.32 -10.80 6.43
C TYR A 14 -30.51 -9.97 5.42
N LEU A 15 -31.13 -8.93 4.85
CA LEU A 15 -30.47 -8.00 3.93
C LEU A 15 -29.33 -7.22 4.62
N LEU A 16 -29.55 -6.76 5.85
CA LEU A 16 -28.53 -6.13 6.69
C LEU A 16 -27.34 -7.08 6.99
N LEU A 17 -27.62 -8.34 7.32
CA LEU A 17 -26.57 -9.33 7.58
C LEU A 17 -25.71 -9.60 6.34
N ILE A 18 -26.33 -9.69 5.16
CA ILE A 18 -25.60 -9.87 3.90
C ILE A 18 -24.65 -8.70 3.64
N MET A 19 -25.12 -7.46 3.84
CA MET A 19 -24.28 -6.26 3.63
C MET A 19 -23.06 -6.23 4.57
N VAL A 20 -23.20 -6.70 5.82
CA VAL A 20 -22.08 -6.81 6.77
C VAL A 20 -21.06 -7.86 6.30
N THR A 21 -21.51 -8.98 5.72
CA THR A 21 -20.60 -10.03 5.21
C THR A 21 -19.86 -9.65 3.92
N LEU A 22 -20.39 -8.71 3.13
CA LEU A 22 -19.70 -8.23 1.92
C LEU A 22 -18.62 -7.18 2.19
N VAL A 23 -18.48 -6.70 3.43
CA VAL A 23 -17.34 -5.87 3.82
C VAL A 23 -16.12 -6.79 3.94
N LYS A 24 -15.53 -7.17 2.81
CA LYS A 24 -14.14 -7.63 2.82
C LYS A 24 -13.31 -6.48 3.37
N GLN A 25 -12.76 -6.66 4.56
CA GLN A 25 -11.66 -5.83 5.06
C GLN A 25 -10.55 -5.92 4.02
N VAL A 26 -10.43 -4.87 3.20
CA VAL A 26 -9.15 -4.58 2.58
C VAL A 26 -8.27 -4.19 3.76
N GLU A 27 -7.32 -5.04 4.14
CA GLU A 27 -6.21 -4.63 5.00
C GLU A 27 -5.38 -3.61 4.22
N SER A 28 -5.92 -2.40 4.06
CA SER A 28 -5.16 -1.29 3.57
C SER A 28 -4.28 -0.86 4.72
N THR A 29 -3.01 -1.27 4.68
CA THR A 29 -1.93 -0.46 5.26
C THR A 29 -2.21 0.99 4.83
N PRO A 30 -2.26 1.97 5.75
CA PRO A 30 -2.84 3.29 5.48
C PRO A 30 -1.89 4.13 4.62
N CYS A 31 -1.69 3.72 3.37
CA CYS A 31 -1.18 4.60 2.35
C CYS A 31 -2.34 5.51 1.92
N SER A 32 -2.43 6.70 2.52
CA SER A 32 -3.43 7.71 2.14
C SER A 32 -3.23 8.24 0.71
N SER A 33 -2.12 7.87 0.06
CA SER A 33 -1.75 8.26 -1.30
C SER A 33 -2.17 7.19 -2.29
N THR A 34 -2.66 7.58 -3.47
CA THR A 34 -2.90 6.61 -4.55
C THR A 34 -1.57 6.05 -5.06
N PHE A 35 -1.57 4.85 -5.66
CA PHE A 35 -0.37 4.24 -6.24
C PHE A 35 0.40 5.20 -7.18
N PHE A 36 -0.33 5.95 -8.02
CA PHE A 36 0.26 6.95 -8.90
C PHE A 36 0.84 8.15 -8.14
N SER A 37 0.15 8.65 -7.12
CA SER A 37 0.67 9.74 -6.29
C SER A 37 1.94 9.34 -5.55
N ALA A 38 2.03 8.10 -5.06
CA ALA A 38 3.24 7.54 -4.46
C ALA A 38 4.40 7.45 -5.47
N LEU A 39 4.12 7.04 -6.72
CA LEU A 39 5.12 7.01 -7.78
C LEU A 39 5.64 8.40 -8.16
N VAL A 40 4.75 9.39 -8.21
CA VAL A 40 5.13 10.77 -8.51
C VAL A 40 6.08 11.31 -7.42
N GLN A 41 5.81 11.00 -6.15
CA GLN A 41 6.71 11.36 -5.05
C GLN A 41 8.08 10.66 -5.14
N LEU A 42 8.13 9.44 -5.70
CA LEU A 42 9.36 8.67 -5.90
C LEU A 42 10.04 8.87 -7.26
N ILE A 43 9.59 9.80 -8.11
CA ILE A 43 10.31 10.21 -9.33
C ILE A 43 11.82 10.41 -9.09
N PRO A 44 12.28 11.15 -8.05
CA PRO A 44 13.71 11.31 -7.80
C PRO A 44 14.43 10.01 -7.44
N CYS A 45 13.71 8.99 -6.94
CA CYS A 45 14.27 7.69 -6.58
C CYS A 45 14.39 6.71 -7.75
N ARG A 46 13.79 7.01 -8.91
CA ARG A 46 13.74 6.08 -10.06
C ARG A 46 15.13 5.57 -10.47
N ALA A 47 16.13 6.44 -10.47
CA ALA A 47 17.50 6.07 -10.84
C ALA A 47 18.18 5.14 -9.81
N SER A 48 17.76 5.19 -8.54
CA SER A 48 18.27 4.34 -7.47
C SER A 48 17.63 2.95 -7.44
N VAL A 49 16.48 2.78 -8.10
CA VAL A 49 15.77 1.51 -8.27
C VAL A 49 15.88 0.93 -9.68
N ALA A 50 16.82 1.44 -10.49
CA ALA A 50 16.99 1.02 -11.88
C ALA A 50 17.75 -0.31 -11.98
N PRO A 51 17.26 -1.32 -12.72
CA PRO A 51 17.75 -2.71 -12.66
C PRO A 51 19.23 -2.93 -13.02
N TYR A 52 19.82 -2.09 -13.87
CA TYR A 52 21.17 -2.35 -14.42
C TYR A 52 22.23 -1.32 -14.01
N SER A 53 21.83 -0.13 -13.55
CA SER A 53 22.75 0.93 -13.14
C SER A 53 22.15 1.79 -12.03
N PRO A 54 21.99 1.25 -10.81
CA PRO A 54 21.45 2.01 -9.70
C PRO A 54 22.41 3.13 -9.30
N ILE A 55 21.93 4.37 -9.35
CA ILE A 55 22.66 5.54 -8.85
C ILE A 55 22.38 5.64 -7.34
N PRO A 56 23.38 5.97 -6.49
CA PRO A 56 23.13 6.22 -5.06
C PRO A 56 21.99 7.23 -4.87
N PRO A 57 21.06 7.00 -3.92
CA PRO A 57 19.97 7.93 -3.68
C PRO A 57 20.51 9.26 -3.16
N ASN A 58 19.96 10.35 -3.68
CA ASN A 58 20.25 11.69 -3.17
C ASN A 58 19.31 12.02 -1.99
N ASP A 59 19.59 13.13 -1.31
CA ASP A 59 18.78 13.59 -0.17
C ASP A 59 17.31 13.81 -0.55
N ALA A 60 17.04 14.26 -1.79
CA ALA A 60 15.69 14.45 -2.28
C ALA A 60 14.90 13.13 -2.35
N CYS A 61 15.54 12.05 -2.83
CA CYS A 61 14.95 10.72 -2.85
C CYS A 61 14.68 10.21 -1.42
N CYS A 62 15.66 10.33 -0.51
CA CYS A 62 15.47 9.84 0.85
C CYS A 62 14.43 10.63 1.64
N ASN A 63 14.33 11.95 1.41
CA ASN A 63 13.27 12.77 1.99
C ASN A 63 11.89 12.39 1.43
N ALA A 64 11.80 12.14 0.12
CA ALA A 64 10.55 11.66 -0.50
C ALA A 64 10.14 10.29 0.05
N LEU A 65 11.09 9.36 0.22
CA LEU A 65 10.84 8.04 0.80
C LEU A 65 10.34 8.14 2.26
N LYS A 66 10.95 9.02 3.06
CA LYS A 66 10.51 9.29 4.44
C LYS A 66 9.12 9.93 4.49
N ALA A 67 8.84 10.87 3.59
CA ALA A 67 7.53 11.51 3.48
C ALA A 67 6.43 10.55 3.01
N LEU A 68 6.79 9.59 2.16
CA LEU A 68 5.90 8.55 1.67
C LEU A 68 5.54 7.53 2.77
N GLY A 69 6.53 7.11 3.55
CA GLY A 69 6.38 6.18 4.65
C GLY A 69 6.31 4.70 4.25
N GLN A 70 6.52 3.83 5.24
CA GLN A 70 6.49 2.37 5.12
C GLN A 70 5.22 1.79 4.47
N PRO A 71 3.98 2.18 4.84
CA PRO A 71 2.77 1.56 4.27
C PRO A 71 2.66 1.77 2.77
N CYS A 72 3.01 2.95 2.28
CA CYS A 72 2.97 3.28 0.86
C CYS A 72 4.07 2.59 0.05
N LEU A 73 5.26 2.43 0.63
CA LEU A 73 6.33 1.65 0.00
C LEU A 73 5.91 0.19 -0.18
N CYS A 74 5.25 -0.42 0.81
CA CYS A 74 4.79 -1.80 0.72
C CYS A 74 3.73 -1.99 -0.37
N VAL A 75 2.83 -1.03 -0.54
CA VAL A 75 1.87 -1.03 -1.65
C VAL A 75 2.57 -0.96 -3.01
N LEU A 76 3.68 -0.21 -3.13
CA LEU A 76 4.48 -0.15 -4.36
C LEU A 76 5.24 -1.44 -4.63
N VAL A 77 5.83 -2.05 -3.59
CA VAL A 77 6.56 -3.33 -3.70
C VAL A 77 5.62 -4.47 -4.05
N ASN A 78 4.42 -4.52 -3.46
CA ASN A 78 3.42 -5.55 -3.72
C ASN A 78 2.57 -5.27 -4.97
N GLY A 79 2.54 -4.04 -5.47
CA GLY A 79 1.78 -3.64 -6.65
C GLY A 79 2.29 -4.22 -7.98
N PRO A 80 1.57 -3.97 -9.09
CA PRO A 80 1.95 -4.51 -10.40
C PRO A 80 3.38 -4.09 -10.80
N PRO A 81 4.10 -4.93 -11.54
CA PRO A 81 5.47 -4.63 -11.95
C PRO A 81 5.51 -3.34 -12.79
N ILE A 82 6.43 -2.45 -12.46
CA ILE A 82 6.58 -1.15 -13.13
C ILE A 82 7.84 -1.17 -13.98
N SER A 83 7.70 -0.81 -15.26
CA SER A 83 8.84 -0.70 -16.17
C SER A 83 9.90 0.26 -15.64
N GLY A 84 11.12 -0.26 -15.48
CA GLY A 84 12.28 0.50 -15.00
C GLY A 84 12.39 0.62 -13.49
N VAL A 85 11.61 -0.15 -12.72
CA VAL A 85 11.77 -0.32 -11.27
C VAL A 85 12.05 -1.80 -10.98
N ASP A 86 13.18 -2.08 -10.35
CA ASP A 86 13.52 -3.41 -9.86
C ASP A 86 13.01 -3.58 -8.42
N ARG A 87 12.19 -4.62 -8.17
CA ARG A 87 11.64 -4.90 -6.83
C ARG A 87 12.72 -5.14 -5.78
N ASN A 88 13.83 -5.78 -6.15
CA ASN A 88 14.93 -6.06 -5.22
C ASN A 88 15.70 -4.78 -4.89
N MET A 89 15.78 -3.84 -5.82
CA MET A 89 16.38 -2.54 -5.53
C MET A 89 15.45 -1.64 -4.73
N ALA A 90 14.14 -1.71 -4.98
CA ALA A 90 13.14 -0.98 -4.22
C ALA A 90 13.06 -1.44 -2.76
N SER A 91 13.24 -2.74 -2.47
CA SER A 91 13.27 -3.26 -1.10
C SER A 91 14.53 -2.85 -0.32
N GLN A 92 15.64 -2.53 -1.02
CA GLN A 92 16.88 -2.03 -0.42
C GLN A 92 16.91 -0.52 -0.23
N LEU A 93 15.93 0.21 -0.79
CA LEU A 93 15.86 1.67 -0.69
C LEU A 93 15.79 2.16 0.77
N PRO A 94 15.02 1.52 1.67
CA PRO A 94 14.95 1.93 3.08
C PRO A 94 16.30 1.89 3.78
N ASP A 95 17.07 0.81 3.57
CA ASP A 95 18.41 0.65 4.12
C ASP A 95 19.38 1.72 3.59
N LYS A 96 19.32 1.98 2.27
CA LYS A 96 20.18 3.01 1.63
C LYS A 96 19.86 4.43 2.09
N CYS A 97 18.61 4.71 2.48
CA CYS A 97 18.16 6.02 2.93
C CYS A 97 18.12 6.17 4.47
N ILE A 98 18.60 5.16 5.21
CA ILE A 98 18.59 5.11 6.69
C ILE A 98 17.17 5.35 7.24
N SER A 99 16.16 4.97 6.46
CA SER A 99 14.79 4.85 6.96
C SER A 99 14.67 3.41 7.43
N ASN A 100 14.82 3.19 8.74
CA ASN A 100 14.61 1.88 9.39
C ASN A 100 13.13 1.51 9.31
N PHE A 101 12.66 1.18 8.11
CA PHE A 101 11.34 0.63 7.88
C PHE A 101 11.42 -0.88 8.04
N ASP A 102 10.44 -1.45 8.74
CA ASP A 102 10.30 -2.89 8.77
C ASP A 102 10.06 -3.42 7.34
N PRO A 103 10.67 -4.57 6.98
CA PRO A 103 10.49 -5.16 5.66
C PRO A 103 9.01 -5.39 5.40
N CYS A 104 8.57 -5.01 4.21
CA CYS A 104 7.19 -5.22 3.77
C CYS A 104 6.91 -6.72 3.68
N GLU A 105 5.83 -7.18 4.31
CA GLU A 105 5.34 -8.53 4.12
C GLU A 105 4.87 -8.67 2.66
N ILE A 106 5.54 -9.57 1.93
CA ILE A 106 5.23 -9.84 0.52
C ILE A 106 4.08 -10.84 0.51
N ILE A 107 2.91 -10.37 0.07
CA ILE A 107 1.66 -11.14 0.04
C ILE A 107 1.42 -11.73 -1.34
#